data_AF-A0A932T749-F1
#
_entry.id   AF-A0A932T749-F1
#
_cell.length_a   1.000
_cell.length_b   1.000
_cell.length_c   1.000
_cell.angle_alpha   90.00
_cell.angle_beta   90.00
_cell.angle_gamma   90.00
#
_symmetry.space_group_name_H-M   'P 1'
#
loop_
_entity.id
_entity.type
_entity.pdbx_description
1 polymer ?
#
loop_
_entity_poly.entity_id
_entity_poly.type
_entity_poly.pdbx_seq_one_letter_code
_entity_poly.pdbx_strand_id
1 'polypeptide(L)'
;MSHCPFCKKKIAMSKAFCSRSCKENYFQLIAIQIPKLFMKRIHTFCTEEEKEAEIEKFAFRHKWRIDLLQNKIEEESIRLGYKTVHTEEL
;
A
#
# COMPACT_ATOMS: atom_id res chain seq x y z
N MET A 1 6.34 16.48 -20.10
CA MET A 1 7.34 15.68 -19.34
C MET A 1 6.59 14.69 -18.50
N SER A 2 6.89 13.40 -18.62
CA SER A 2 6.19 12.34 -17.89
C SER A 2 6.85 12.11 -16.53
N HIS A 3 6.08 11.67 -15.54
CA HIS A 3 6.59 11.24 -14.24
C HIS A 3 6.33 9.75 -14.06
N CYS A 4 7.22 9.05 -13.37
CA CYS A 4 7.05 7.63 -13.05
C CYS A 4 5.84 7.45 -12.13
N PRO A 5 4.85 6.60 -12.48
CA PRO A 5 3.67 6.38 -11.65
C PRO A 5 3.98 5.85 -10.24
N PHE A 6 5.11 5.16 -10.07
CA PHE A 6 5.53 4.59 -8.80
C PHE A 6 6.32 5.58 -7.93
N CYS A 7 7.48 6.04 -8.41
CA CYS A 7 8.40 6.86 -7.63
C CYS A 7 8.29 8.37 -7.89
N LYS A 8 7.36 8.79 -8.75
CA LYS A 8 7.13 10.19 -9.16
C LYS A 8 8.35 10.92 -9.74
N LYS A 9 9.49 10.25 -9.97
CA LYS A 9 10.64 10.82 -10.66
C LYS A 9 10.28 11.23 -12.08
N LYS A 10 10.86 12.35 -12.53
CA LYS A 10 10.81 12.77 -13.93
C LYS A 10 11.42 11.70 -14.82
N ILE A 11 10.71 11.36 -15.89
CA ILE A 11 11.14 10.41 -16.92
C ILE A 11 10.98 11.05 -18.30
N ALA A 12 11.78 10.57 -19.25
CA ALA A 12 11.65 10.95 -20.65
C ALA A 12 10.23 10.60 -21.15
N MET A 13 9.67 11.40 -22.07
CA MET A 13 8.31 11.18 -22.60
C MET A 13 8.13 9.79 -23.24
N SER A 14 9.21 9.21 -23.76
CA SER A 14 9.23 7.86 -24.35
C SER A 14 9.23 6.72 -23.32
N LYS A 15 9.41 7.02 -22.02
CA LYS A 15 9.46 6.03 -20.94
C LYS A 15 8.20 6.11 -20.08
N ALA A 16 7.63 4.95 -19.77
CA ALA A 16 6.49 4.82 -18.84
C ALA A 16 6.91 4.65 -17.37
N PHE A 17 8.09 4.07 -17.12
CA PHE A 17 8.61 3.82 -15.77
C PHE A 17 10.10 4.18 -15.65
N CYS A 18 10.52 4.49 -14.43
CA CYS A 18 11.90 4.85 -14.10
C CYS A 18 12.90 3.68 -14.28
N SER A 19 12.45 2.46 -13.97
CA SER A 19 13.22 1.22 -13.94
C SER A 19 12.25 0.03 -14.04
N ARG A 20 12.81 -1.18 -14.27
CA ARG A 20 12.04 -2.42 -14.26
C ARG A 20 11.43 -2.71 -12.89
N SER A 21 12.14 -2.39 -11.81
CA SER A 21 11.62 -2.48 -10.44
C SER A 21 10.46 -1.52 -10.18
N CYS A 22 10.54 -0.26 -10.66
CA CYS A 22 9.43 0.71 -10.62
C CYS A 22 8.16 0.14 -11.28
N LYS A 23 8.32 -0.56 -12.41
CA LYS A 23 7.22 -1.21 -13.14
C LYS A 23 6.63 -2.35 -12.31
N GLU A 24 7.45 -3.29 -11.87
CA GLU A 24 7.00 -4.47 -11.10
C GLU A 24 6.31 -4.06 -9.79
N ASN A 25 6.88 -3.10 -9.05
CA ASN A 25 6.28 -2.60 -7.82
C ASN A 25 4.93 -1.89 -8.07
N TYR A 26 4.80 -1.16 -9.18
CA TYR A 26 3.54 -0.52 -9.54
C TYR A 26 2.44 -1.55 -9.83
N PHE A 27 2.75 -2.58 -10.63
CA PHE A 27 1.80 -3.65 -10.91
C PHE A 27 1.46 -4.46 -9.67
N GLN A 28 2.43 -4.72 -8.79
CA GLN A 28 2.16 -5.34 -7.49
C GLN A 28 1.23 -4.47 -6.65
N LEU A 29 1.47 -3.17 -6.56
CA LEU A 29 0.63 -2.25 -5.78
C LEU A 29 -0.82 -2.18 -6.32
N ILE A 30 -1.00 -2.23 -7.64
CA ILE A 30 -2.34 -2.33 -8.26
C ILE A 30 -3.00 -3.69 -8.00
N ALA A 31 -2.21 -4.76 -8.00
CA ALA A 31 -2.72 -6.11 -7.80
C ALA A 31 -3.10 -6.40 -6.34
N ILE A 32 -2.57 -5.65 -5.37
CA ILE A 32 -2.94 -5.77 -3.97
C ILE A 32 -4.41 -5.37 -3.80
N GLN A 33 -5.24 -6.37 -3.53
CA GLN A 33 -6.64 -6.20 -3.14
C GLN A 33 -6.80 -6.66 -1.71
N ILE A 34 -7.07 -5.72 -0.81
CA ILE A 34 -7.27 -6.01 0.60
C ILE A 34 -8.78 -6.16 0.85
N PRO A 35 -9.25 -7.33 1.33
CA PRO A 35 -10.65 -7.50 1.67
C PRO A 35 -11.08 -6.55 2.79
N LYS A 36 -12.26 -5.93 2.68
CA LYS A 36 -12.83 -5.09 3.76
C LYS A 36 -12.96 -5.83 5.09
N LEU A 37 -13.23 -7.14 5.03
CA LEU A 37 -13.29 -8.01 6.22
C LEU A 37 -11.92 -8.15 6.90
N PHE A 38 -10.83 -8.18 6.13
CA PHE A 38 -9.48 -8.19 6.67
C PHE A 38 -9.20 -6.88 7.40
N MET A 39 -9.52 -5.74 6.77
CA MET A 39 -9.41 -4.41 7.38
C MET A 39 -10.19 -4.31 8.69
N LYS A 40 -11.45 -4.77 8.71
CA LYS A 40 -12.26 -4.80 9.93
C LYS A 40 -11.65 -5.70 11.00
N ARG A 41 -11.09 -6.85 10.61
CA ARG A 41 -10.43 -7.76 11.56
C ARG A 41 -9.23 -7.09 12.23
N ILE A 42 -8.29 -6.57 11.45
CA ILE A 42 -7.05 -6.00 11.99
C ILE A 42 -7.28 -4.73 12.81
N HIS A 43 -8.33 -3.95 12.54
CA HIS A 43 -8.61 -2.71 13.27
C HIS A 43 -9.59 -2.85 14.43
N THR A 44 -10.46 -3.88 14.43
CA THR A 44 -11.48 -4.04 15.47
C THR A 44 -11.18 -5.19 16.43
N PHE A 45 -10.45 -6.22 15.99
CA PHE A 45 -10.27 -7.46 16.76
C PHE A 45 -8.81 -7.75 17.15
N CYS A 46 -7.85 -7.09 16.51
CA CYS A 46 -6.42 -7.31 16.78
C CYS A 46 -5.83 -6.14 17.57
N THR A 47 -4.89 -6.44 18.46
CA THR A 47 -3.96 -5.46 19.03
C THR A 47 -2.92 -5.03 17.97
N GLU A 48 -2.17 -3.95 18.21
CA GLU A 48 -1.17 -3.46 17.25
C GLU A 48 -0.10 -4.52 16.91
N GLU A 49 0.34 -5.30 17.91
CA GLU A 49 1.32 -6.39 17.72
C GLU A 49 0.75 -7.54 16.87
N GLU A 50 -0.49 -7.95 17.15
CA GLU A 50 -1.16 -9.00 16.37
C GLU A 50 -1.46 -8.55 14.95
N LYS A 51 -1.78 -7.27 14.78
CA LYS A 51 -2.00 -6.65 13.47
C LYS A 51 -0.74 -6.68 12.63
N GLU A 52 0.43 -6.31 13.18
CA GLU A 52 1.70 -6.44 12.44
C GLU A 52 1.96 -7.90 12.03
N ALA A 53 1.78 -8.85 12.94
CA ALA A 53 1.96 -10.27 12.64
C ALA A 53 0.98 -10.78 11.55
N GLU A 54 -0.29 -10.35 11.57
CA GLU A 54 -1.26 -10.71 10.54
C GLU A 54 -0.93 -10.07 9.18
N ILE A 55 -0.44 -8.83 9.18
CA ILE A 55 0.02 -8.14 7.96
C ILE A 55 1.23 -8.86 7.37
N GLU A 56 2.21 -9.25 8.18
CA GLU A 56 3.37 -10.02 7.72
C GLU A 56 2.96 -11.38 7.15
N LYS A 57 2.08 -12.12 7.84
CA LYS A 57 1.57 -13.40 7.34
C LYS A 57 0.79 -13.23 6.03
N PHE A 58 0.02 -12.15 5.89
CA PHE A 58 -0.73 -11.85 4.69
C PHE A 58 0.21 -11.50 3.53
N ALA A 59 1.21 -10.65 3.77
CA ALA A 59 2.27 -10.34 2.82
C ALA A 59 3.00 -11.59 2.36
N PHE A 60 3.41 -12.46 3.30
CA PHE A 60 4.13 -13.69 2.99
C PHE A 60 3.30 -14.67 2.15
N ARG A 61 2.02 -14.87 2.52
CA ARG A 61 1.10 -15.75 1.76
C ARG A 61 0.89 -15.29 0.33
N HIS A 62 0.81 -13.98 0.11
CA HIS A 62 0.60 -13.40 -1.22
C HIS A 62 1.91 -13.02 -1.94
N LYS A 63 3.07 -13.26 -1.31
CA LYS A 63 4.40 -12.82 -1.77
C LYS A 63 4.44 -11.33 -2.10
N TRP A 64 3.73 -10.53 -1.31
CA TRP A 64 3.73 -9.08 -1.43
C TRP A 64 4.82 -8.46 -0.58
N ARG A 65 5.36 -7.34 -1.06
CA ARG A 65 6.27 -6.50 -0.28
C ARG A 65 5.50 -5.88 0.89
N ILE A 66 6.01 -6.05 2.11
CA ILE A 66 5.41 -5.49 3.32
C ILE A 66 5.28 -3.96 3.20
N ASP A 67 6.31 -3.28 2.70
CA ASP A 67 6.27 -1.83 2.46
C ASP A 67 5.06 -1.39 1.61
N LEU A 68 4.75 -2.14 0.54
CA LEU A 68 3.65 -1.80 -0.37
C LEU A 68 2.29 -2.13 0.26
N LEU A 69 2.22 -3.25 0.99
CA LEU A 69 1.01 -3.68 1.67
C LEU A 69 0.64 -2.73 2.82
N GLN A 70 1.61 -2.29 3.63
CA GLN A 70 1.38 -1.34 4.72
C GLN A 70 0.86 -0.01 4.20
N ASN A 71 1.49 0.56 3.17
CA ASN A 71 0.99 1.77 2.51
C ASN A 71 -0.45 1.59 2.02
N LYS A 72 -0.77 0.43 1.43
CA LYS A 72 -2.11 0.14 0.93
C LYS A 72 -3.13 -0.02 2.05
N ILE A 73 -2.77 -0.67 3.14
CA ILE A 73 -3.60 -0.80 4.34
C ILE A 73 -3.86 0.59 4.91
N GLU A 74 -2.88 1.49 4.97
CA GLU A 74 -3.07 2.83 5.48
C GLU A 74 -4.05 3.64 4.61
N GLU A 75 -3.85 3.66 3.29
CA GLU A 75 -4.80 4.27 2.34
C GLU A 75 -6.23 3.72 2.53
N GLU A 76 -6.34 2.40 2.64
CA GLU A 76 -7.61 1.71 2.80
C GLU A 76 -8.26 1.99 4.17
N SER A 77 -7.44 2.16 5.20
CA SER A 77 -7.89 2.50 6.56
C SER A 77 -8.51 3.89 6.58
N ILE A 78 -7.87 4.86 5.90
CA ILE A 78 -8.39 6.22 5.75
C ILE A 78 -9.68 6.18 4.94
N ARG A 79 -9.69 5.46 3.81
CA ARG A 79 -10.86 5.34 2.93
C ARG A 79 -12.09 4.75 3.61
N LEU A 80 -11.88 3.77 4.49
CA LEU A 80 -12.94 3.10 5.25
C LEU A 80 -13.27 3.82 6.57
N GLY A 81 -12.54 4.87 6.95
CA GLY A 81 -12.78 5.66 8.16
C GLY A 81 -12.25 5.03 9.45
N TYR A 82 -11.35 4.05 9.37
CA TYR A 82 -10.68 3.46 10.54
C TYR A 82 -9.59 4.35 11.12
N LYS A 83 -8.99 5.23 10.30
CA LYS A 83 -7.93 6.16 10.71
C LYS A 83 -8.31 7.56 10.23
N THR A 84 -8.43 8.50 11.16
CA THR A 84 -8.59 9.92 10.83
C THR A 84 -7.20 10.46 10.48
N VAL A 85 -7.04 11.00 9.26
CA VAL A 85 -5.88 11.83 8.96
C VAL A 85 -6.05 13.09 9.81
N HIS A 86 -5.26 13.24 10.87
CA HIS A 86 -5.01 14.56 11.39
C HIS A 86 -4.21 15.29 10.32
N THR A 87 -4.94 15.95 9.42
CA THR A 87 -4.37 17.02 8.62
C THR A 87 -4.01 18.11 9.63
N GLU A 88 -2.79 18.11 10.13
CA GLU A 88 -2.21 19.37 10.60
C GLU A 88 -2.12 20.25 9.35
N GLU A 89 -3.13 21.10 9.19
CA GLU A 89 -3.11 22.25 8.30
C GLU A 89 -1.93 23.14 8.71
N LEU A 90 -0.98 23.32 7.80
CA LEU A 90 -0.03 24.43 7.83
C LEU A 90 0.10 25.03 6.43
#